data_AF-A0A225W2Q5-F1
#
_entry.id   AF-A0A225W2Q5-F1
#
_cell.length_a   1.000
_cell.length_b   1.000
_cell.length_c   1.000
_cell.angle_alpha   90.00
_cell.angle_beta   90.00
_cell.angle_gamma   90.00
#
_symmetry.space_group_name_H-M   'P 1'
#
loop_
_entity.id
_entity.type
_entity.pdbx_description
1 polymer ?
#
loop_
_entity_poly.entity_id
_entity_poly.type
_entity_poly.pdbx_seq_one_letter_code
_entity_poly.pdbx_strand_id
1 'polypeptide(L)'
;MALVPVSWDAPPVYRGPDAHLVGLPASIVAMQGGAKVYPGYGGLEILLCFESLDATDFQDLNTLMDGDVTDCLPTLHQSIVHVSLATEVSPVAGQRELAALLSQFPLDRLAERMINSLSFIRRLLAKTRHLRATSEAEGCGTLSSQTLMARDNFDTIRLEWSAAMCRYWSQRVQTLKQERADSENFQRQGLRDAAFSHQGRVRDLMDQIVQLQSQLRDSEAAPQAAERRANERVLDVNTLVDFLMGNQSKIKVMCKWMRLAALLHHFAEGTSIPEGRPPT
;
A
#
# COMPACT_ATOMS: atom_id res chain seq x y z
N MET A 1 -3.65 -53.82 5.55
CA MET A 1 -2.66 -54.15 6.60
C MET A 1 -2.99 -53.29 7.80
N ALA A 2 -3.36 -53.89 8.93
CA ALA A 2 -3.71 -53.16 10.14
C ALA A 2 -2.44 -52.54 10.74
N LEU A 3 -2.43 -51.21 10.88
CA LEU A 3 -1.39 -50.49 11.60
C LEU A 3 -1.53 -50.85 13.08
N VAL A 4 -0.62 -51.68 13.57
CA VAL A 4 -0.44 -51.88 15.02
C VAL A 4 -0.05 -50.52 15.60
N PRO A 5 -0.76 -50.01 16.63
CA PRO A 5 -0.36 -48.77 17.27
C PRO A 5 0.97 -49.06 17.96
N VAL A 6 2.03 -48.43 17.43
CA VAL A 6 3.34 -48.47 18.06
C VAL A 6 3.23 -47.65 19.33
N SER A 7 2.98 -48.34 20.44
CA SER A 7 3.23 -47.83 21.78
C SER A 7 4.75 -47.68 21.92
N TRP A 8 5.20 -46.46 22.23
CA TRP A 8 6.44 -46.31 22.97
C TRP A 8 6.17 -45.48 24.20
N ASP A 9 6.65 -46.01 25.32
CA ASP A 9 7.05 -45.25 26.50
C ASP A 9 7.80 -43.99 26.04
N ALA A 10 7.45 -42.86 26.64
CA ALA A 10 8.11 -41.59 26.37
C ALA A 10 9.64 -41.81 26.25
N PRO A 11 10.32 -41.18 25.27
CA PRO A 11 11.78 -41.21 25.24
C PRO A 11 12.28 -40.91 26.65
N PRO A 12 13.24 -41.67 27.21
CA PRO A 12 13.72 -41.43 28.56
C PRO A 12 14.00 -39.94 28.63
N VAL A 13 13.26 -39.24 29.48
CA VAL A 13 13.31 -37.77 29.57
C VAL A 13 14.76 -37.43 29.83
N TYR A 14 15.49 -37.06 28.76
CA TYR A 14 16.85 -36.62 28.89
C TYR A 14 16.73 -35.21 29.46
N ARG A 15 16.74 -35.17 30.78
CA ARG A 15 16.62 -33.96 31.60
C ARG A 15 17.97 -33.27 31.72
N GLY A 16 18.73 -33.22 30.62
CA GLY A 16 19.86 -32.32 30.49
C GLY A 16 19.32 -30.91 30.24
N PRO A 17 19.81 -29.86 30.93
CA PRO A 17 19.17 -28.54 30.92
C PRO A 17 19.09 -27.85 29.53
N ASP A 18 19.86 -28.31 28.54
CA ASP A 18 20.08 -27.57 27.28
C ASP A 18 19.74 -28.33 25.99
N ALA A 19 19.25 -29.58 26.06
CA ALA A 19 18.97 -30.39 24.88
C ALA A 19 17.47 -30.36 24.54
N HIS A 20 17.15 -29.96 23.31
CA HIS A 20 15.80 -29.78 22.80
C HIS A 20 15.52 -30.73 21.64
N LEU A 21 14.30 -31.27 21.59
CA LEU A 21 13.85 -32.14 20.51
C LEU A 21 12.73 -31.45 19.74
N VAL A 22 12.90 -31.30 18.42
CA VAL A 22 11.94 -30.62 17.55
C VAL A 22 11.55 -31.52 16.39
N GLY A 23 10.24 -31.58 16.12
CA GLY A 23 9.68 -32.20 14.92
C GLY A 23 9.85 -31.29 13.72
N LEU A 24 10.46 -31.79 12.65
CA LEU A 24 10.65 -31.07 11.39
C LEU A 24 9.98 -31.84 10.26
N PRO A 25 9.36 -31.17 9.26
CA PRO A 25 8.77 -31.85 8.12
C PRO A 25 9.76 -32.82 7.46
N ALA A 26 9.33 -34.07 7.26
CA ALA A 26 10.16 -35.11 6.66
C ALA A 26 10.39 -34.81 5.17
N SER A 27 11.65 -34.60 4.79
CA SER A 27 12.01 -34.48 3.38
C SER A 27 12.09 -35.86 2.70
N ILE A 28 11.85 -35.89 1.39
CA ILE A 28 12.01 -37.11 0.57
C ILE A 28 13.43 -37.68 0.72
N VAL A 29 14.43 -36.80 0.76
CA VAL A 29 15.84 -37.18 0.94
C VAL A 29 16.05 -37.87 2.29
N ALA A 30 15.47 -37.35 3.38
CA ALA A 30 15.58 -37.97 4.70
C ALA A 30 14.92 -39.36 4.73
N MET A 31 13.76 -39.51 4.09
CA MET A 31 13.07 -40.81 4.00
C MET A 31 13.87 -41.83 3.18
N GLN A 32 14.43 -41.43 2.05
CA GLN A 32 15.28 -42.29 1.21
C GLN A 32 16.58 -42.68 1.94
N GLY A 33 17.09 -41.80 2.80
CA GLY A 33 18.24 -42.06 3.67
C GLY A 33 17.94 -42.95 4.89
N GLY A 34 16.71 -43.46 5.01
CA GLY A 34 16.32 -44.34 6.12
C GLY A 34 16.06 -43.62 7.45
N ALA A 35 15.83 -42.30 7.42
CA ALA A 35 15.46 -41.55 8.62
C ALA A 35 14.14 -42.07 9.20
N LYS A 36 14.06 -42.15 10.53
CA LYS A 36 12.81 -42.49 11.22
C LYS A 36 11.86 -41.30 11.14
N VAL A 37 10.67 -41.53 10.58
CA VAL A 37 9.60 -40.53 10.43
C VAL A 37 8.41 -40.86 11.32
N TYR A 38 7.70 -39.83 11.76
CA TYR A 38 6.59 -39.92 12.70
C TYR A 38 5.45 -38.98 12.29
N PRO A 39 4.18 -39.26 12.63
CA PRO A 39 3.10 -38.29 12.43
C PRO A 39 3.23 -37.13 13.43
N GLY A 40 3.25 -35.90 12.93
CA GLY A 40 3.31 -34.66 13.70
C GLY A 40 2.29 -33.62 13.22
N TYR A 41 2.45 -32.37 13.67
CA TYR A 41 1.47 -31.29 13.45
C TYR A 41 1.23 -30.98 11.98
N GLY A 42 2.27 -31.07 11.14
CA GLY A 42 2.20 -30.77 9.71
C GLY A 42 2.16 -31.99 8.78
N GLY A 43 2.07 -33.21 9.31
CA GLY A 43 2.21 -34.46 8.53
C GLY A 43 3.37 -35.31 9.03
N LEU A 44 4.09 -35.99 8.12
CA LEU A 44 5.26 -36.79 8.51
C LEU A 44 6.43 -35.87 8.89
N GLU A 45 7.03 -36.13 10.05
CA GLU A 45 8.11 -35.35 10.64
C GLU A 45 9.29 -36.24 11.04
N ILE A 46 10.50 -35.69 10.98
CA ILE A 46 11.72 -36.23 11.57
C ILE A 46 12.03 -35.48 12.87
N LEU A 47 12.56 -36.18 13.87
CA LEU A 47 12.98 -35.57 15.13
C LEU A 47 14.44 -35.09 15.00
N LEU A 48 14.66 -33.79 15.20
CA LEU A 48 15.97 -33.18 15.31
C LEU A 48 16.26 -32.85 16.77
N CYS A 49 17.37 -33.39 17.29
CA CYS A 49 17.89 -33.00 18.60
C CYS A 49 18.89 -31.88 18.40
N PHE A 50 18.80 -30.83 19.20
CA PHE A 50 19.79 -29.76 19.22
C PHE A 50 20.01 -29.24 20.62
N GLU A 51 21.14 -28.57 20.79
CA GLU A 51 21.58 -27.99 22.04
C GLU A 51 21.43 -26.46 21.98
N SER A 52 20.76 -25.87 22.96
CA SER A 52 20.59 -24.41 23.05
C SER A 52 21.89 -23.73 23.47
N LEU A 53 22.00 -22.42 23.20
CA LEU A 53 23.07 -21.60 23.74
C LEU A 53 22.79 -21.30 25.22
N ASP A 54 23.77 -21.53 26.08
CA ASP A 54 23.71 -21.22 27.51
C ASP A 54 24.23 -19.80 27.81
N ALA A 55 24.11 -19.35 29.06
CA ALA A 55 24.56 -18.01 29.46
C ALA A 55 26.07 -17.78 29.21
N THR A 56 26.88 -18.84 29.29
CA THR A 56 28.32 -18.78 29.00
C THR A 56 28.57 -18.64 27.49
N ASP A 57 27.79 -19.33 26.67
CA ASP A 57 27.80 -19.17 25.21
C ASP A 57 27.48 -17.73 24.79
N PHE A 58 26.44 -17.12 25.38
CA PHE A 58 26.11 -15.71 25.13
C PHE A 58 27.23 -14.76 25.56
N GLN A 59 27.85 -14.99 26.72
CA GLN A 59 28.96 -14.16 27.20
C GLN A 59 30.20 -14.26 26.29
N ASP A 60 30.55 -15.46 25.83
CA ASP A 60 31.65 -15.65 24.89
C ASP A 60 31.35 -14.97 23.54
N LEU A 61 30.11 -15.05 23.05
CA LEU A 61 29.70 -14.37 21.82
C LEU A 61 29.76 -12.85 21.96
N ASN A 62 29.29 -12.29 23.08
CA ASN A 62 29.38 -10.86 23.35
C ASN A 62 30.84 -10.39 23.33
N THR A 63 31.74 -11.19 23.90
CA THR A 63 33.18 -10.92 23.90
C THR A 63 33.78 -11.02 22.49
N LEU A 64 33.32 -11.99 21.69
CA LEU A 64 33.79 -12.23 20.33
C LEU A 64 33.37 -11.12 19.36
N MET A 65 32.14 -10.63 19.55
CA MET A 65 31.48 -9.66 18.68
C MET A 65 31.62 -8.22 19.16
N ASP A 66 32.22 -7.99 20.34
CA ASP A 66 32.37 -6.67 20.95
C ASP A 66 31.04 -5.90 21.06
N GLY A 67 30.00 -6.61 21.52
CA GLY A 67 28.64 -6.07 21.60
C GLY A 67 27.63 -7.09 22.10
N ASP A 68 26.43 -6.64 22.44
CA ASP A 68 25.34 -7.52 22.89
C ASP A 68 24.69 -8.26 21.71
N VAL A 69 24.76 -9.59 21.72
CA VAL A 69 24.21 -10.45 20.66
C VAL A 69 22.78 -10.94 20.94
N THR A 70 22.20 -10.60 22.11
CA THR A 70 20.88 -11.11 22.51
C THR A 70 19.76 -10.70 21.54
N ASP A 71 19.85 -9.52 20.93
CA ASP A 71 18.91 -9.04 19.92
C ASP A 71 19.10 -9.68 18.53
N CYS A 72 20.25 -10.32 18.29
CA CYS A 72 20.60 -10.90 16.98
C CYS A 72 20.34 -12.40 16.89
N LEU A 73 20.10 -13.07 18.02
CA LEU A 73 19.92 -14.51 18.08
C LEU A 73 18.48 -14.87 18.46
N PRO A 74 17.90 -15.91 17.83
CA PRO A 74 16.58 -16.36 18.19
C PRO A 74 16.57 -16.88 19.63
N THR A 75 15.67 -16.32 20.45
CA THR A 75 15.43 -16.82 21.80
C THR A 75 14.55 -18.06 21.73
N LEU A 76 14.92 -19.12 22.43
CA LEU A 76 14.09 -20.32 22.51
C LEU A 76 12.89 -20.07 23.40
N HIS A 77 11.71 -20.27 22.84
CA HIS A 77 10.48 -20.26 23.61
C HIS A 77 10.43 -21.51 24.49
N GLN A 78 10.20 -21.35 25.81
CA GLN A 78 9.82 -22.46 26.67
C GLN A 78 8.38 -22.86 26.31
N SER A 79 8.22 -23.70 25.29
CA SER A 79 6.88 -24.12 24.84
C SER A 79 6.32 -25.16 25.80
N ILE A 80 5.56 -24.72 26.80
CA ILE A 80 4.82 -25.59 27.73
C ILE A 80 3.31 -25.60 27.42
N VAL A 81 2.83 -24.82 26.45
CA VAL A 81 1.41 -24.77 26.10
C VAL A 81 1.25 -24.74 24.58
N HIS A 82 0.38 -25.60 24.06
CA HIS A 82 -0.09 -25.58 22.67
C HIS A 82 -0.76 -24.24 22.34
N VAL A 83 0.02 -23.20 22.12
CA VAL A 83 -0.43 -22.00 21.41
C VAL A 83 -0.64 -22.42 19.97
N SER A 84 -1.81 -22.13 19.40
CA SER A 84 -2.06 -22.39 18.00
C SER A 84 -1.13 -21.51 17.17
N LEU A 85 -0.22 -22.11 16.40
CA LEU A 85 0.68 -21.39 15.50
C LEU A 85 -0.08 -20.39 14.62
N ALA A 86 -1.30 -20.76 14.20
CA ALA A 86 -2.17 -19.90 13.43
C ALA A 86 -2.56 -18.62 14.20
N THR A 87 -2.75 -18.68 15.51
CA THR A 87 -3.04 -17.50 16.33
C THR A 87 -1.81 -16.62 16.55
N GLU A 88 -0.61 -17.20 16.64
CA GLU A 88 0.66 -16.46 16.78
C GLU A 88 1.06 -15.76 15.48
N VAL A 89 0.78 -16.40 14.35
CA VAL A 89 1.07 -15.87 12.99
C VAL A 89 -0.05 -14.98 12.45
N SER A 90 -1.26 -15.05 13.02
CA SER A 90 -2.41 -14.24 12.58
C SER A 90 -2.20 -12.72 12.60
N PRO A 91 -1.46 -12.10 13.54
CA PRO A 91 -1.27 -10.66 13.55
C PRO A 91 -0.50 -10.21 12.30
N VAL A 92 -0.89 -9.07 11.73
CA VAL A 92 -0.25 -8.48 10.54
C VAL A 92 1.27 -8.30 10.73
N ALA A 93 1.70 -8.01 11.95
CA ALA A 93 3.13 -7.93 12.28
C ALA A 93 3.84 -9.29 12.05
N GLY A 94 3.31 -10.39 12.59
CA GLY A 94 3.87 -11.74 12.38
C GLY A 94 3.90 -12.16 10.91
N GLN A 95 2.85 -11.82 10.15
CA GLN A 95 2.83 -12.09 8.71
C GLN A 95 3.88 -11.29 7.94
N ARG A 96 4.14 -10.04 8.32
CA ARG A 96 5.19 -9.21 7.71
C ARG A 96 6.59 -9.71 8.01
N GLU A 97 6.84 -10.12 9.26
CA GLU A 97 8.12 -10.72 9.65
C GLU A 97 8.39 -12.02 8.87
N LEU A 98 7.39 -12.90 8.76
CA LEU A 98 7.50 -14.10 7.95
C LEU A 98 7.72 -13.76 6.47
N ALA A 99 6.99 -12.81 5.90
CA ALA A 99 7.18 -12.40 4.51
C ALA A 99 8.60 -11.86 4.25
N ALA A 100 9.16 -11.08 5.18
CA ALA A 100 10.53 -10.60 5.10
C ALA A 100 11.53 -11.76 5.12
N LEU A 101 11.37 -12.69 6.04
CA LEU A 101 12.23 -13.88 6.15
C LEU A 101 12.16 -14.72 4.87
N LEU A 102 10.96 -14.99 4.37
CA LEU A 102 10.73 -15.81 3.19
C LEU A 102 11.17 -15.14 1.87
N SER A 103 11.30 -13.81 1.86
CA SER A 103 11.88 -13.08 0.72
C SER A 103 13.37 -13.36 0.54
N GLN A 104 14.08 -13.74 1.61
CA GLN A 104 15.52 -13.99 1.61
C GLN A 104 15.85 -15.48 1.72
N PHE A 105 15.06 -16.24 2.47
CA PHE A 105 15.33 -17.65 2.76
C PHE A 105 14.13 -18.52 2.34
N PRO A 106 14.31 -19.49 1.44
CA PRO A 106 13.23 -20.39 1.08
C PRO A 106 12.81 -21.26 2.28
N LEU A 107 11.52 -21.59 2.35
CA LEU A 107 10.93 -22.46 3.38
C LEU A 107 11.58 -23.85 3.45
N ASP A 108 12.11 -24.33 2.33
CA ASP A 108 12.66 -25.68 2.22
C ASP A 108 13.84 -25.86 3.19
N ARG A 109 13.64 -26.76 4.15
CA ARG A 109 14.58 -27.08 5.25
C ARG A 109 15.00 -25.86 6.07
N LEU A 110 14.23 -24.78 6.08
CA LEU A 110 14.55 -23.55 6.79
C LEU A 110 14.76 -23.81 8.29
N ALA A 111 13.79 -24.46 8.94
CA ALA A 111 13.87 -24.78 10.36
C ALA A 111 15.08 -25.67 10.69
N GLU A 112 15.35 -26.67 9.85
CA GLU A 112 16.53 -27.53 9.99
C GLU A 112 17.83 -26.71 9.91
N ARG A 113 17.96 -25.81 8.94
CA ARG A 113 19.13 -24.94 8.76
C ARG A 113 19.31 -24.00 9.95
N MET A 114 18.25 -23.36 10.42
CA MET A 114 18.29 -22.46 11.58
C MET A 114 18.73 -23.19 12.85
N ILE A 115 18.16 -24.35 13.12
CA ILE A 115 18.53 -25.16 14.29
C ILE A 115 19.99 -25.65 14.18
N ASN A 116 20.40 -26.08 12.98
CA ASN A 116 21.78 -26.49 12.74
C ASN A 116 22.77 -25.33 12.85
N SER A 117 22.39 -24.10 12.48
CA SER A 117 23.26 -22.92 12.67
C SER A 117 23.49 -22.62 14.15
N LEU A 118 22.47 -22.74 15.00
CA LEU A 118 22.62 -22.59 16.45
C LEU A 118 23.56 -23.68 17.01
N SER A 119 23.36 -24.92 16.59
CA SER A 119 24.23 -26.05 16.97
C SER A 119 25.66 -25.90 16.47
N PHE A 120 25.86 -25.27 15.31
CA PHE A 120 27.19 -24.95 14.79
C PHE A 120 27.87 -23.88 15.63
N ILE A 121 27.16 -22.81 16.00
CA ILE A 121 27.68 -21.75 16.87
C ILE A 121 28.13 -22.35 18.21
N ARG A 122 27.31 -23.18 18.86
CA ARG A 122 27.70 -23.81 20.14
C ARG A 122 28.97 -24.66 20.02
N ARG A 123 29.06 -25.51 18.99
CA ARG A 123 30.25 -26.33 18.73
C ARG A 123 31.49 -25.50 18.44
N LEU A 124 31.33 -24.38 17.74
CA LEU A 124 32.41 -23.44 17.48
C LEU A 124 32.91 -22.83 18.78
N LEU A 125 32.01 -22.33 19.64
CA LEU A 125 32.37 -21.77 20.95
C LEU A 125 33.06 -22.81 21.85
N ALA A 126 32.54 -24.03 21.91
CA ALA A 126 33.18 -25.12 22.66
C ALA A 126 34.60 -25.40 22.16
N LYS A 127 34.81 -25.39 20.84
CA LYS A 127 36.15 -25.53 20.25
C LYS A 127 37.05 -24.34 20.58
N THR A 128 36.54 -23.11 20.54
CA THR A 128 37.28 -21.91 20.92
C THR A 128 37.72 -21.95 22.38
N ARG A 129 36.85 -22.39 23.30
CA ARG A 129 37.18 -22.61 24.72
C ARG A 129 38.26 -23.66 24.88
N HIS A 130 38.12 -24.80 24.20
CA HIS A 130 39.11 -25.87 24.23
C HIS A 130 40.48 -25.35 23.77
N LEU A 131 40.53 -24.65 22.63
CA LEU A 131 41.77 -24.07 22.10
C LEU A 131 42.39 -23.05 23.06
N ARG A 132 41.57 -22.21 23.69
CA ARG A 132 42.00 -21.25 24.72
C ARG A 132 42.61 -21.97 25.92
N ALA A 133 41.92 -22.97 26.45
CA ALA A 133 42.41 -23.78 27.58
C ALA A 133 43.71 -24.53 27.25
N THR A 134 43.84 -25.10 26.04
CA THR A 134 45.09 -25.71 25.61
C THR A 134 46.21 -24.68 25.45
N SER A 135 45.91 -23.47 24.98
CA SER A 135 46.91 -22.40 24.86
C SER A 135 47.40 -21.87 26.22
N GLU A 136 46.51 -21.80 27.21
CA GLU A 136 46.84 -21.39 28.58
C GLU A 136 47.68 -22.48 29.27
N ALA A 137 47.38 -23.76 29.03
CA ALA A 137 48.18 -24.88 29.49
C ALA A 137 49.56 -24.95 28.81
N GLU A 138 49.65 -24.64 27.51
CA GLU A 138 50.89 -24.56 26.73
C GLU A 138 51.70 -23.27 27.01
N GLY A 139 51.11 -22.27 27.66
CA GLY A 139 51.80 -21.08 28.18
C GLY A 139 52.87 -21.39 29.23
N CYS A 140 52.96 -22.64 29.70
CA CYS A 140 54.07 -23.17 30.49
C CYS A 140 55.32 -23.52 29.64
N GLY A 141 55.27 -23.36 28.31
CA GLY A 141 56.44 -23.46 27.42
C GLY A 141 56.12 -24.11 26.09
N THR A 142 55.92 -23.27 25.05
CA THR A 142 55.76 -23.57 23.61
C THR A 142 54.31 -23.76 23.13
N LEU A 143 53.75 -22.71 22.49
CA LEU A 143 52.47 -22.78 21.76
C LEU A 143 52.61 -23.71 20.54
N SER A 144 51.71 -24.68 20.40
CA SER A 144 51.63 -25.55 19.22
C SER A 144 51.32 -24.75 17.96
N SER A 145 51.95 -25.10 16.83
CA SER A 145 51.72 -24.49 15.52
C SER A 145 50.24 -24.53 15.07
N GLN A 146 49.49 -25.55 15.50
CA GLN A 146 48.05 -25.65 15.22
C GLN A 146 47.22 -24.57 15.94
N THR A 147 47.61 -24.20 17.16
CA THR A 147 46.92 -23.18 17.98
C THR A 147 47.11 -21.79 17.39
N LEU A 148 48.32 -21.49 16.90
CA LEU A 148 48.60 -20.23 16.19
C LEU A 148 47.84 -20.13 14.86
N MET A 149 47.83 -21.21 14.07
CA MET A 149 47.08 -21.25 12.80
C MET A 149 45.56 -21.11 13.00
N ALA A 150 45.00 -21.74 14.03
CA ALA A 150 43.57 -21.62 14.32
C ALA A 150 43.18 -20.20 14.76
N ARG A 151 44.06 -19.51 15.51
CA ARG A 151 43.86 -18.12 15.92
C ARG A 151 43.92 -17.16 14.74
N ASP A 152 44.90 -17.33 13.87
CA ASP A 152 45.07 -16.50 12.67
C ASP A 152 43.89 -16.67 11.69
N ASN A 153 43.42 -17.91 11.51
CA ASN A 153 42.22 -18.20 10.72
C ASN A 153 40.96 -17.57 11.33
N PHE A 154 40.82 -17.61 12.65
CA PHE A 154 39.68 -17.00 13.33
C PHE A 154 39.70 -15.47 13.17
N ASP A 155 40.85 -14.84 13.37
CA ASP A 155 41.00 -13.39 13.19
C ASP A 155 40.73 -12.98 11.74
N THR A 156 41.19 -13.76 10.77
CA THR A 156 40.93 -13.54 9.33
C THR A 156 39.43 -13.62 9.01
N ILE A 157 38.75 -14.68 9.45
CA ILE A 157 37.30 -14.84 9.22
C ILE A 157 36.51 -13.71 9.91
N ARG A 158 36.94 -13.29 11.11
CA ARG A 158 36.31 -12.18 11.83
C ARG A 158 36.48 -10.86 11.08
N LEU A 159 37.67 -10.58 10.56
CA LEU A 159 37.96 -9.41 9.72
C LEU A 159 37.18 -9.43 8.41
N GLU A 160 37.10 -10.57 7.73
CA GLU A 160 36.31 -10.71 6.50
C GLU A 160 34.81 -10.56 6.75
N TRP A 161 34.27 -11.16 7.82
CA TRP A 161 32.87 -11.02 8.19
C TRP A 161 32.52 -9.57 8.52
N SER A 162 33.31 -8.91 9.37
CA SER A 162 33.07 -7.52 9.76
C SER A 162 33.26 -6.55 8.57
N ALA A 163 34.28 -6.75 7.74
CA ALA A 163 34.53 -5.90 6.58
C ALA A 163 33.52 -6.15 5.44
N ALA A 164 33.17 -7.39 5.12
CA ALA A 164 32.30 -7.69 3.99
C ALA A 164 30.82 -7.67 4.38
N MET A 165 30.43 -8.44 5.39
CA MET A 165 29.01 -8.63 5.73
C MET A 165 28.42 -7.39 6.42
N CYS A 166 29.10 -6.80 7.40
CA CYS A 166 28.57 -5.61 8.07
C CYS A 166 28.48 -4.40 7.12
N ARG A 167 29.46 -4.23 6.21
CA ARG A 167 29.40 -3.16 5.20
C ARG A 167 28.31 -3.41 4.17
N TYR A 168 28.16 -4.64 3.68
CA TYR A 168 27.11 -5.01 2.75
C TYR A 168 25.72 -4.74 3.34
N TRP A 169 25.45 -5.21 4.56
CA TRP A 169 24.16 -4.99 5.22
C TRP A 169 23.91 -3.52 5.53
N SER A 170 24.93 -2.78 5.99
CA SER A 170 24.83 -1.35 6.19
C SER A 170 24.45 -0.61 4.90
N GLN A 171 25.10 -0.96 3.78
CA GLN A 171 24.78 -0.40 2.48
C GLN A 171 23.37 -0.77 2.04
N ARG A 172 22.97 -2.03 2.20
CA ARG A 172 21.62 -2.50 1.83
C ARG A 172 20.52 -1.78 2.62
N VAL A 173 20.73 -1.57 3.92
CA VAL A 173 19.82 -0.79 4.78
C VAL A 173 19.72 0.66 4.31
N GLN A 174 20.84 1.28 3.94
CA GLN A 174 20.81 2.65 3.41
C GLN A 174 20.08 2.73 2.07
N THR A 175 20.30 1.78 1.16
CA THR A 175 19.58 1.71 -0.11
C THR A 175 18.08 1.55 0.12
N LEU A 176 17.65 0.65 1.00
CA LEU A 176 16.24 0.47 1.33
C LEU A 176 15.59 1.73 1.92
N LYS A 177 16.33 2.45 2.78
CA LYS A 177 15.87 3.74 3.32
C LYS A 177 15.68 4.78 2.21
N GLN A 178 16.60 4.82 1.26
CA GLN A 178 16.52 5.72 0.11
C GLN A 178 15.34 5.37 -0.80
N GLU A 179 15.20 4.10 -1.19
CA GLU A 179 14.08 3.61 -2.01
C GLU A 179 12.73 3.94 -1.38
N ARG A 180 12.62 3.77 -0.06
CA ARG A 180 11.42 4.16 0.70
C ARG A 180 11.15 5.66 0.59
N ALA A 181 12.16 6.50 0.82
CA ALA A 181 12.02 7.95 0.73
C ALA A 181 11.59 8.40 -0.66
N ASP A 182 12.17 7.79 -1.71
CA ASP A 182 11.85 8.07 -3.11
C ASP A 182 10.41 7.65 -3.44
N SER A 183 9.98 6.47 -2.98
CA SER A 183 8.58 6.01 -3.14
C SER A 183 7.58 6.93 -2.45
N GLU A 184 7.86 7.37 -1.22
CA GLU A 184 7.00 8.31 -0.50
C GLU A 184 6.93 9.66 -1.19
N ASN A 185 8.06 10.15 -1.73
CA ASN A 185 8.10 11.40 -2.50
C ASN A 185 7.30 11.29 -3.80
N PHE A 186 7.44 10.18 -4.53
CA PHE A 186 6.65 9.91 -5.74
C PHE A 186 5.15 9.92 -5.44
N GLN A 187 4.74 9.24 -4.37
CA GLN A 187 3.33 9.19 -3.98
C GLN A 187 2.79 10.57 -3.55
N ARG A 188 3.56 11.34 -2.79
CA ARG A 188 3.20 12.73 -2.44
C ARG A 188 3.08 13.62 -3.67
N GLN A 189 3.94 13.42 -4.67
CA GLN A 189 3.87 14.17 -5.92
C GLN A 189 2.62 13.83 -6.71
N GLY A 190 2.30 12.54 -6.88
CA GLY A 190 1.08 12.11 -7.57
C GLY A 190 -0.19 12.66 -6.92
N LEU A 191 -0.25 12.72 -5.59
CA LEU A 191 -1.37 13.35 -4.88
C LEU A 191 -1.49 14.86 -5.18
N ARG A 192 -0.37 15.58 -5.24
CA ARG A 192 -0.37 17.01 -5.60
C ARG A 192 -0.85 17.23 -7.03
N ASP A 193 -0.39 16.42 -7.97
CA ASP A 193 -0.76 16.53 -9.38
C ASP A 193 -2.26 16.21 -9.60
N ALA A 194 -2.77 15.20 -8.89
CA ALA A 194 -4.20 14.87 -8.88
C ALA A 194 -5.05 16.00 -8.29
N ALA A 195 -4.61 16.61 -7.18
CA ALA A 195 -5.30 17.74 -6.57
C ALA A 195 -5.34 18.95 -7.50
N PHE A 196 -4.22 19.26 -8.18
CA PHE A 196 -4.15 20.33 -9.16
C PHE A 196 -5.11 20.11 -10.33
N SER A 197 -5.13 18.88 -10.88
CA SER A 197 -6.02 18.50 -11.97
C SER A 197 -7.50 18.59 -11.57
N HIS A 198 -7.83 18.16 -10.36
CA HIS A 198 -9.19 18.30 -9.82
C HIS A 198 -9.58 19.79 -9.69
N GLN A 199 -8.69 20.63 -9.18
CA GLN A 199 -8.95 22.07 -9.04
C GLN A 199 -9.12 22.76 -10.40
N GLY A 200 -8.43 22.28 -11.45
CA GLY A 200 -8.66 22.68 -12.83
C GLY A 200 -10.09 22.37 -13.27
N ARG A 201 -10.51 21.10 -13.17
CA ARG A 201 -11.88 20.67 -13.51
C ARG A 201 -12.97 21.43 -12.75
N VAL A 202 -12.74 21.75 -11.48
CA VAL A 202 -13.71 22.53 -10.68
C VAL A 202 -13.87 23.94 -11.24
N ARG A 203 -12.76 24.58 -11.66
CA ARG A 203 -12.82 25.90 -12.34
C ARG A 203 -13.55 25.79 -13.68
N ASP A 204 -13.21 24.82 -14.51
CA ASP A 204 -13.85 24.64 -15.82
C ASP A 204 -15.37 24.42 -15.70
N LEU A 205 -15.80 23.63 -14.70
CA LEU A 205 -17.23 23.42 -14.41
C LEU A 205 -17.90 24.69 -13.90
N MET A 206 -17.20 25.48 -13.09
CA MET A 206 -17.71 26.76 -12.60
C MET A 206 -17.93 27.75 -13.75
N ASP A 207 -16.97 27.83 -14.68
CA ASP A 207 -17.07 28.67 -15.88
C ASP A 207 -18.24 28.23 -16.77
N GLN A 208 -18.44 26.92 -16.94
CA GLN A 208 -19.60 26.37 -17.65
C GLN A 208 -20.93 26.73 -16.98
N ILE A 209 -21.01 26.67 -15.64
CA ILE A 209 -22.21 27.08 -14.90
C ILE A 209 -22.50 28.56 -15.14
N VAL A 210 -21.49 29.42 -15.07
CA VAL A 210 -21.65 30.87 -15.33
C VAL A 210 -22.11 31.12 -16.76
N GLN A 211 -21.55 30.42 -17.74
CA GLN A 211 -21.95 30.52 -19.15
C GLN A 211 -23.39 30.05 -19.38
N LEU A 212 -23.79 28.92 -18.79
CA LEU A 212 -25.17 28.43 -18.90
C LEU A 212 -26.16 29.39 -18.22
N GLN A 213 -25.79 29.99 -17.10
CA GLN A 213 -26.61 31.00 -16.43
C GLN A 213 -26.78 32.26 -17.28
N SER A 214 -25.74 32.72 -18.00
CA SER A 214 -25.90 33.86 -18.92
C SER A 214 -26.80 33.51 -20.09
N GLN A 215 -26.60 32.33 -20.71
CA GLN A 215 -27.46 31.86 -21.80
C GLN A 215 -28.93 31.73 -21.38
N LEU A 216 -29.19 31.24 -20.17
CA LEU A 216 -30.54 31.15 -19.63
C LEU A 216 -31.17 32.55 -19.49
N ARG A 217 -30.45 33.51 -18.92
CA ARG A 217 -30.93 34.90 -18.80
C ARG A 217 -31.22 35.54 -20.16
N ASP A 218 -30.35 35.33 -21.14
CA ASP A 218 -30.55 35.85 -22.50
C ASP A 218 -31.79 35.21 -23.16
N SER A 219 -31.98 33.91 -22.98
CA SER A 219 -33.14 33.18 -23.47
C SER A 219 -34.44 33.61 -22.79
N GLU A 220 -34.41 33.98 -21.51
CA GLU A 220 -35.57 34.50 -20.76
C GLU A 220 -35.87 35.97 -21.11
N ALA A 221 -34.85 36.76 -21.46
CA ALA A 221 -35.01 38.16 -21.85
C ALA A 221 -35.69 38.31 -23.23
N ALA A 222 -35.46 37.37 -24.16
CA ALA A 222 -36.06 37.37 -25.48
C ALA A 222 -37.61 37.38 -25.48
N PRO A 223 -38.31 36.48 -24.74
CA PRO A 223 -39.76 36.51 -24.64
C PRO A 223 -40.26 37.75 -23.89
N GLN A 224 -39.60 38.21 -22.83
CA GLN A 224 -40.00 39.45 -22.15
C GLN A 224 -39.90 40.68 -23.07
N ALA A 225 -38.86 40.76 -23.91
CA ALA A 225 -38.72 41.82 -24.89
C ALA A 225 -39.77 41.70 -26.01
N ALA A 226 -40.09 40.48 -26.45
CA ALA A 226 -41.17 40.24 -27.41
C ALA A 226 -42.54 40.61 -26.83
N GLU A 227 -42.79 40.30 -25.56
CA GLU A 227 -44.03 40.62 -24.85
C GLU A 227 -44.19 42.14 -24.63
N ARG A 228 -43.11 42.85 -24.27
CA ARG A 228 -43.12 44.33 -24.24
C ARG A 228 -43.43 44.93 -25.60
N ARG A 229 -42.77 44.47 -26.67
CA ARG A 229 -43.07 44.93 -28.04
C ARG A 229 -44.49 44.58 -28.47
N ALA A 230 -45.01 43.43 -28.04
CA ALA A 230 -46.39 43.06 -28.30
C ALA A 230 -47.33 44.02 -27.58
N ASN A 231 -47.14 44.27 -26.28
CA ASN A 231 -47.94 45.21 -25.49
C ASN A 231 -47.87 46.66 -26.00
N GLU A 232 -46.71 47.14 -26.46
CA GLU A 232 -46.59 48.45 -27.12
C GLU A 232 -47.34 48.51 -28.46
N ARG A 233 -47.45 47.37 -29.16
CA ARG A 233 -48.18 47.24 -30.43
C ARG A 233 -49.65 46.83 -30.24
N VAL A 234 -50.09 46.53 -29.01
CA VAL A 234 -51.50 46.27 -28.74
C VAL A 234 -52.23 47.59 -29.00
N LEU A 235 -53.09 47.58 -30.02
CA LEU A 235 -53.93 48.72 -30.34
C LEU A 235 -54.76 49.09 -29.12
N ASP A 236 -54.54 50.29 -28.57
CA ASP A 236 -55.48 50.86 -27.64
C ASP A 236 -56.77 51.17 -28.40
N VAL A 237 -57.81 50.41 -28.05
CA VAL A 237 -59.12 50.43 -28.71
C VAL A 237 -59.75 51.82 -28.60
N ASN A 238 -59.47 52.54 -27.51
CA ASN A 238 -60.00 53.89 -27.31
C ASN A 238 -59.33 54.90 -28.24
N THR A 239 -58.00 54.92 -28.37
CA THR A 239 -57.32 55.80 -29.35
C THR A 239 -57.64 55.45 -30.80
N LEU A 240 -57.86 54.17 -31.15
CA LEU A 240 -58.33 53.79 -32.49
C LEU A 240 -59.73 54.34 -32.77
N VAL A 241 -60.65 54.20 -31.80
CA VAL A 241 -62.01 54.74 -31.90
C VAL A 241 -61.98 56.26 -32.00
N ASP A 242 -61.15 56.94 -31.20
CA ASP A 242 -60.96 58.40 -31.27
C ASP A 242 -60.35 58.85 -32.60
N PHE A 243 -59.42 58.09 -33.19
CA PHE A 243 -58.88 58.39 -34.53
C PHE A 243 -59.95 58.25 -35.63
N LEU A 244 -60.80 57.22 -35.53
CA LEU A 244 -61.90 56.99 -36.47
C LEU A 244 -63.05 58.00 -36.29
N MET A 245 -63.24 58.54 -35.08
CA MET A 245 -64.36 59.41 -34.71
C MET A 245 -64.00 60.92 -34.62
N GLY A 246 -62.75 61.24 -34.33
CA GLY A 246 -62.25 62.59 -34.03
C GLY A 246 -62.07 63.49 -35.26
N ASN A 247 -61.94 62.90 -36.46
CA ASN A 247 -62.01 63.67 -37.69
C ASN A 247 -63.48 63.99 -38.02
N GLN A 248 -63.87 65.22 -37.69
CA GLN A 248 -65.20 65.74 -37.94
C GLN A 248 -65.60 65.61 -39.42
N SER A 249 -66.72 64.92 -39.60
CA SER A 249 -67.59 64.80 -40.79
C SER A 249 -67.36 63.61 -41.75
N LYS A 250 -68.20 62.58 -41.52
CA LYS A 250 -68.65 61.54 -42.48
C LYS A 250 -67.62 60.53 -42.98
N ILE A 251 -66.98 59.78 -42.09
CA ILE A 251 -66.46 58.45 -42.47
C ILE A 251 -67.62 57.46 -42.52
N LYS A 252 -68.35 57.43 -43.64
CA LYS A 252 -69.32 56.37 -43.92
C LYS A 252 -68.51 55.12 -44.31
N VAL A 253 -68.15 54.28 -43.34
CA VAL A 253 -67.54 52.96 -43.57
C VAL A 253 -68.60 52.00 -44.14
N MET A 254 -69.19 52.36 -45.28
CA MET A 254 -70.01 51.44 -46.05
C MET A 254 -69.09 50.71 -47.02
N CYS A 255 -68.75 49.47 -46.68
CA CYS A 255 -68.34 48.42 -47.59
C CYS A 255 -67.19 48.77 -48.56
N LYS A 256 -66.09 49.33 -48.05
CA LYS A 256 -64.81 49.40 -48.79
C LYS A 256 -63.68 48.88 -47.90
N TRP A 257 -63.53 47.55 -47.84
CA TRP A 257 -62.48 46.86 -47.09
C TRP A 257 -61.07 47.36 -47.40
N MET A 258 -60.79 47.71 -48.67
CA MET A 258 -59.50 48.29 -49.07
C MET A 258 -59.23 49.64 -48.40
N ARG A 259 -60.28 50.44 -48.15
CA ARG A 259 -60.14 51.75 -47.50
C ARG A 259 -59.99 51.61 -45.99
N LEU A 260 -60.68 50.64 -45.39
CA LEU A 260 -60.48 50.29 -43.98
C LEU A 260 -59.05 49.77 -43.76
N ALA A 261 -58.56 48.89 -44.63
CA ALA A 261 -57.19 48.37 -44.57
C ALA A 261 -56.15 49.48 -44.70
N ALA A 262 -56.33 50.42 -45.64
CA ALA A 262 -55.43 51.57 -45.80
C ALA A 262 -55.45 52.50 -44.57
N LEU A 263 -56.62 52.77 -43.98
CA LEU A 263 -56.73 53.58 -42.77
C LEU A 263 -56.09 52.92 -41.54
N LEU A 264 -56.25 51.60 -41.39
CA LEU A 264 -55.59 50.83 -40.34
C LEU A 264 -54.06 50.78 -40.55
N HIS A 265 -53.59 50.78 -41.80
CA HIS A 265 -52.16 50.87 -42.12
C HIS A 265 -51.58 52.24 -41.75
N HIS A 266 -52.25 53.34 -42.09
CA HIS A 266 -51.84 54.69 -41.67
C HIS A 266 -51.83 54.87 -40.15
N PHE A 267 -52.84 54.33 -39.46
CA PHE A 267 -52.89 54.32 -38.00
C PHE A 267 -51.73 53.53 -37.38
N ALA A 268 -51.44 52.33 -37.91
CA ALA A 268 -50.34 51.49 -37.44
C ALA A 268 -48.94 52.11 -37.69
N GLU A 269 -48.78 52.94 -38.71
CA GLU A 269 -47.54 53.66 -39.02
C GLU A 269 -47.44 55.04 -38.36
N GLY A 270 -48.47 55.47 -37.61
CA GLY A 270 -48.50 56.78 -36.94
C GLY A 270 -48.55 57.97 -37.91
N THR A 271 -48.98 57.77 -39.15
CA THR A 271 -49.04 58.80 -40.18
C THR A 271 -50.43 59.42 -40.28
N SER A 272 -50.51 60.73 -40.56
CA SER A 272 -51.79 61.41 -40.75
C SER A 272 -52.49 60.92 -42.02
N ILE A 273 -53.83 60.80 -41.95
CA ILE A 273 -54.65 60.33 -43.08
C ILE A 273 -54.43 61.25 -44.28
N PRO A 274 -54.09 60.74 -45.48
CA PRO A 274 -53.96 61.57 -46.66
C PRO A 274 -55.34 62.17 -47.02
N GLU A 275 -55.46 63.49 -46.91
CA GLU A 275 -56.65 64.22 -47.33
C GLU A 275 -56.66 64.42 -48.85
N GLY A 276 -57.55 63.71 -49.56
CA GLY A 276 -57.81 63.97 -50.97
C GLY A 276 -58.64 62.91 -51.67
N ARG A 277 -59.64 63.36 -52.46
CA ARG A 277 -60.64 62.57 -53.21
C ARG A 277 -60.04 61.67 -54.33
N PRO A 278 -60.82 60.71 -54.91
CA PRO A 278 -60.35 59.42 -55.43
C PRO A 278 -59.69 59.50 -56.82
N PRO A 279 -58.98 58.45 -57.28
CA PRO A 279 -58.79 58.26 -58.71
C PRO A 279 -60.11 57.79 -59.34
N THR A 280 -60.32 58.23 -60.57
CA THR A 280 -61.41 57.85 -61.47
C THR A 280 -61.27 56.40 -61.93
#